data_AF-A0A3D8HU70-F1
#
_entry.id   AF-A0A3D8HU70-F1
#
_cell.length_a   1.000
_cell.length_b   1.000
_cell.length_c   1.000
_cell.angle_alpha   90.00
_cell.angle_beta   90.00
_cell.angle_gamma   90.00
#
_symmetry.space_group_name_H-M   'P 1'
#
loop_
_entity.id
_entity.type
_entity.pdbx_description
1 polymer ?
#
loop_
_entity_poly.entity_id
_entity_poly.type
_entity_poly.pdbx_seq_one_letter_code
_entity_poly.pdbx_strand_id
1 'polypeptide(L)'
;MKRLKHFSVKSALRVLSFSALLGVFGFGVALADEYQKALEKFLETSQTNAALNQLLNDKQALDALYKEYGNKLSSKQKQQIAKAYQEYINGAYNDMMAIMPSVYKKYLSLSDLQELTKFYQTPLGKKLAKMQFSMVNEDLTPIMIQILQKHLPVFQEKFQAILQQ
;
A
#
# COMPACT_ATOMS: atom_id res chain seq x y z
N MET A 1 -58.46 18.36 -40.45
CA MET A 1 -57.09 18.86 -40.75
C MET A 1 -56.57 19.70 -39.58
N LYS A 2 -55.56 19.21 -38.84
CA LYS A 2 -54.73 20.02 -37.94
C LYS A 2 -53.29 19.50 -38.06
N ARG A 3 -52.38 20.39 -38.49
CA ARG A 3 -51.01 20.10 -38.91
C ARG A 3 -50.17 19.55 -37.75
N LEU A 4 -49.54 18.38 -37.96
CA LEU A 4 -48.47 17.86 -37.10
C LEU A 4 -47.25 18.80 -37.23
N LYS A 5 -46.78 19.34 -36.10
CA LYS A 5 -45.59 20.18 -36.04
C LYS A 5 -44.37 19.32 -36.38
N HIS A 6 -43.60 19.74 -37.38
CA HIS A 6 -42.32 19.15 -37.76
C HIS A 6 -41.37 19.19 -36.55
N PHE A 7 -41.12 18.03 -35.94
CA PHE A 7 -40.02 17.87 -35.01
C PHE A 7 -38.74 17.82 -35.84
N SER A 8 -37.93 18.88 -35.78
CA SER A 8 -36.68 18.97 -36.55
C SER A 8 -35.64 18.00 -35.98
N VAL A 9 -35.05 17.17 -36.83
CA VAL A 9 -33.96 16.22 -36.50
C VAL A 9 -32.79 16.93 -35.80
N LYS A 10 -32.60 18.23 -36.05
CA LYS A 10 -31.55 19.05 -35.42
C LYS A 10 -31.77 19.25 -33.90
N SER A 11 -33.00 19.21 -33.42
CA SER A 11 -33.34 19.30 -31.99
C SER A 11 -33.14 17.98 -31.25
N ALA A 12 -33.33 16.83 -31.91
CA ALA A 12 -33.07 15.52 -31.34
C ALA A 12 -31.55 15.25 -31.17
N LEU A 13 -30.74 15.75 -32.11
CA LEU A 13 -29.29 15.55 -32.10
C LEU A 13 -28.58 16.29 -30.95
N ARG A 14 -29.09 17.46 -30.53
CA ARG A 14 -28.50 18.25 -29.44
C ARG A 14 -28.77 17.67 -28.05
N VAL A 15 -29.90 16.97 -27.85
CA VAL A 15 -30.26 16.33 -26.58
C VAL A 15 -29.41 15.08 -26.33
N LEU A 16 -29.11 14.30 -27.37
CA LEU A 16 -28.28 13.08 -27.27
C LEU A 16 -26.81 13.37 -26.89
N SER A 17 -26.25 14.50 -27.34
CA SER A 17 -24.87 14.90 -27.01
C SER A 17 -24.68 15.37 -25.55
N PHE A 18 -25.73 15.82 -24.86
CA PHE A 18 -25.64 16.24 -23.45
C PHE A 18 -25.77 15.05 -22.48
N SER A 19 -26.49 14.00 -22.86
CA SER A 19 -26.67 12.78 -22.05
C SER A 19 -25.43 11.89 -22.02
N ALA A 20 -24.63 11.88 -23.09
CA ALA A 20 -23.43 11.05 -23.19
C ALA A 20 -22.29 11.54 -22.26
N LEU A 21 -22.20 12.84 -21.97
CA LEU A 21 -21.16 13.40 -21.09
C LEU A 21 -21.45 13.18 -19.59
N LEU A 22 -22.72 13.10 -19.18
CA LEU A 22 -23.10 12.81 -17.79
C LEU A 22 -22.92 11.33 -17.42
N GLY A 23 -23.08 10.41 -18.38
CA GLY A 23 -22.88 8.98 -18.16
C GLY A 23 -21.43 8.58 -17.88
N VAL A 24 -20.46 9.27 -18.51
CA VAL A 24 -19.03 8.97 -18.34
C VAL A 24 -18.54 9.32 -16.93
N PHE A 25 -19.03 10.42 -16.35
CA PHE A 25 -18.67 10.79 -14.97
C PHE A 25 -19.27 9.82 -13.94
N GLY A 26 -20.55 9.46 -14.06
CA GLY A 26 -21.19 8.52 -13.13
C GLY A 26 -20.61 7.11 -13.20
N PHE A 27 -20.33 6.61 -14.41
CA PHE A 27 -19.75 5.29 -14.62
C PHE A 27 -18.27 5.23 -14.21
N GLY A 28 -17.50 6.31 -14.46
CA GLY A 28 -16.10 6.42 -14.04
C GLY A 28 -15.93 6.46 -12.52
N VAL A 29 -16.82 7.16 -11.80
CA VAL A 29 -16.82 7.18 -10.33
C VAL A 29 -17.21 5.81 -9.77
N ALA A 30 -18.27 5.19 -10.29
CA ALA A 30 -18.68 3.85 -9.85
C ALA A 30 -17.58 2.78 -10.06
N LEU A 31 -16.91 2.80 -11.21
CA LEU A 31 -15.78 1.90 -11.48
C LEU A 31 -14.56 2.18 -10.59
N ALA A 32 -14.31 3.44 -10.23
CA ALA A 32 -13.24 3.80 -9.31
C ALA A 32 -13.49 3.23 -7.91
N ASP A 33 -14.73 3.34 -7.42
CA ASP A 33 -15.15 2.79 -6.14
C ASP A 33 -15.08 1.25 -6.10
N GLU A 34 -15.49 0.58 -7.18
CA GLU A 34 -15.40 -0.89 -7.28
C GLU A 34 -13.96 -1.38 -7.28
N TYR A 35 -13.08 -0.70 -8.03
CA TYR A 35 -11.66 -1.01 -8.04
C TYR A 35 -11.04 -0.86 -6.65
N GLN A 36 -11.35 0.24 -5.96
CA GLN A 36 -10.81 0.48 -4.62
C GLN A 36 -11.25 -0.62 -3.65
N LYS A 37 -12.53 -0.99 -3.64
CA LYS A 37 -13.04 -2.08 -2.79
C LYS A 37 -12.40 -3.42 -3.12
N ALA A 38 -12.21 -3.72 -4.42
CA ALA A 38 -11.54 -4.95 -4.84
C ALA A 38 -10.07 -4.97 -4.40
N LEU A 39 -9.38 -3.83 -4.48
CA LEU A 39 -8.00 -3.70 -4.03
C LEU A 39 -7.90 -3.86 -2.50
N GLU A 40 -8.74 -3.18 -1.74
CA GLU A 40 -8.81 -3.32 -0.28
C GLU A 40 -9.00 -4.79 0.11
N LYS A 41 -9.91 -5.50 -0.58
CA LYS A 41 -10.14 -6.92 -0.33
C LYS A 41 -8.95 -7.79 -0.70
N PHE A 42 -8.31 -7.51 -1.83
CA PHE A 42 -7.10 -8.21 -2.25
C PHE A 42 -6.01 -8.06 -1.20
N LEU A 43 -5.69 -6.83 -0.79
CA LEU A 43 -4.62 -6.52 0.17
C LEU A 43 -4.85 -7.14 1.55
N GLU A 44 -6.11 -7.24 1.99
CA GLU A 44 -6.49 -7.96 3.20
C GLU A 44 -6.24 -9.47 3.03
N THR A 45 -6.73 -10.06 1.95
CA THR A 45 -6.71 -11.51 1.72
C THR A 45 -5.29 -12.03 1.45
N SER A 46 -4.45 -11.24 0.76
CA SER A 46 -3.05 -11.53 0.50
C SER A 46 -2.13 -11.27 1.69
N GLN A 47 -2.64 -10.69 2.78
CA GLN A 47 -1.88 -10.20 3.94
C GLN A 47 -0.90 -9.05 3.63
N THR A 48 -1.03 -8.38 2.48
CA THR A 48 -0.20 -7.23 2.14
C THR A 48 -0.40 -6.06 3.13
N ASN A 49 -1.63 -5.81 3.59
CA ASN A 49 -1.88 -4.77 4.59
C ASN A 49 -1.22 -5.10 5.94
N ALA A 50 -1.24 -6.36 6.35
CA ALA A 50 -0.56 -6.79 7.58
C ALA A 50 0.95 -6.61 7.45
N ALA A 51 1.53 -6.93 6.29
CA ALA A 51 2.95 -6.74 6.04
C ALA A 51 3.36 -5.26 6.01
N LEU A 52 2.58 -4.40 5.35
CA LEU A 52 2.79 -2.96 5.37
C LEU A 52 2.68 -2.40 6.80
N ASN A 53 1.67 -2.84 7.54
CA ASN A 53 1.47 -2.41 8.92
C ASN A 53 2.63 -2.87 9.82
N GLN A 54 3.16 -4.08 9.64
CA GLN A 54 4.34 -4.53 10.39
C GLN A 54 5.57 -3.69 10.03
N LEU A 55 5.81 -3.43 8.75
CA LEU A 55 6.95 -2.62 8.30
C LEU A 55 6.92 -1.21 8.90
N LEU A 56 5.74 -0.58 8.90
CA LEU A 56 5.59 0.77 9.44
C LEU A 56 5.57 0.80 10.97
N ASN A 57 5.01 -0.22 11.64
CA ASN A 57 5.04 -0.31 13.10
C ASN A 57 6.33 -0.92 13.65
N ASP A 58 7.36 -1.13 12.82
CA ASP A 58 8.68 -1.44 13.33
C ASP A 58 9.14 -0.30 14.25
N LYS A 59 9.44 -0.64 15.49
CA LYS A 59 9.83 0.31 16.53
C LYS A 59 11.33 0.53 16.58
N GLN A 60 12.12 -0.09 15.70
CA GLN A 60 13.58 0.09 15.69
C GLN A 60 14.02 1.56 15.75
N ALA A 61 13.35 2.45 15.00
CA ALA A 61 13.65 3.88 15.03
C ALA A 61 13.33 4.52 16.40
N LEU A 62 12.18 4.17 16.99
CA LEU A 62 11.79 4.64 18.32
C LEU A 62 12.70 4.07 19.43
N ASP A 63 13.11 2.82 19.31
CA ASP A 63 14.01 2.14 20.24
C ASP A 63 15.42 2.74 20.17
N ALA A 64 15.89 3.09 18.97
CA ALA A 64 17.15 3.81 18.79
C ALA A 64 17.12 5.18 19.48
N LEU A 65 16.03 5.95 19.30
CA LEU A 65 15.83 7.22 19.98
C LEU A 65 15.83 7.07 21.51
N TYR A 66 15.16 6.04 22.04
CA TYR A 66 15.19 5.77 23.48
C TYR A 66 16.54 5.27 23.96
N LYS A 67 17.30 4.53 23.16
CA LYS A 67 18.66 4.12 23.53
C LYS A 67 19.59 5.33 23.64
N GLU A 68 19.47 6.29 22.74
CA GLU A 68 20.33 7.48 22.69
C GLU A 68 19.92 8.54 23.73
N TYR A 69 18.62 8.80 23.88
CA TYR A 69 18.10 9.91 24.70
C TYR A 69 17.35 9.46 25.95
N GLY A 70 17.04 8.16 26.11
CA GLY A 70 16.10 7.66 27.11
C GLY A 70 16.47 7.93 28.56
N ASN A 71 17.76 8.11 28.87
CA ASN A 71 18.24 8.46 30.20
C ASN A 71 17.97 9.94 30.54
N LYS A 72 17.71 10.79 29.53
CA LYS A 72 17.42 12.22 29.65
C LYS A 72 15.92 12.53 29.57
N LEU A 73 15.08 11.52 29.31
CA LEU A 73 13.65 11.67 29.10
C LEU A 73 12.87 11.21 30.34
N SER A 74 12.00 12.09 30.84
CA SER A 74 10.99 11.72 31.83
C SER A 74 9.96 10.73 31.26
N SER A 75 9.24 10.01 32.12
CA SER A 75 8.16 9.11 31.70
C SER A 75 7.08 9.83 30.89
N LYS A 76 6.77 11.08 31.22
CA LYS A 76 5.81 11.92 30.47
C LYS A 76 6.32 12.22 29.06
N GLN A 77 7.59 12.58 28.92
CA GLN A 77 8.19 12.82 27.60
C GLN A 77 8.22 11.54 26.75
N LYS A 78 8.55 10.39 27.34
CA LYS A 78 8.48 9.09 26.63
C LYS A 78 7.07 8.80 26.14
N GLN A 79 6.04 9.04 26.96
CA GLN A 79 4.65 8.86 26.53
C GLN A 79 4.27 9.79 25.37
N GLN A 80 4.68 11.06 25.43
CA GLN A 80 4.43 12.03 24.35
C GLN A 80 5.14 11.63 23.05
N ILE A 81 6.39 11.18 23.13
CA ILE A 81 7.16 10.71 21.98
C ILE A 81 6.51 9.47 21.37
N ALA A 82 6.10 8.49 22.19
CA ALA A 82 5.40 7.30 21.69
C ALA A 82 4.10 7.65 20.97
N LYS A 83 3.34 8.62 21.49
CA LYS A 83 2.11 9.10 20.85
C LYS A 83 2.41 9.78 19.51
N ALA A 84 3.39 10.69 19.48
CA ALA A 84 3.80 11.37 18.25
C ALA A 84 4.31 10.39 17.18
N TYR A 85 5.05 9.35 17.60
CA TYR A 85 5.48 8.27 16.71
C TYR A 85 4.29 7.51 16.12
N GLN A 86 3.29 7.17 16.93
CA GLN A 86 2.09 6.49 16.44
C GLN A 86 1.31 7.37 15.44
N GLU A 87 1.18 8.67 15.72
CA GLU A 87 0.54 9.61 14.80
C GLU A 87 1.30 9.70 13.47
N TYR A 88 2.63 9.75 13.52
CA TYR A 88 3.50 9.71 12.33
C TYR A 88 3.29 8.42 11.51
N ILE A 89 3.32 7.25 12.16
CA ILE A 89 3.11 5.95 11.49
C ILE A 89 1.73 5.84 10.87
N ASN A 90 0.69 6.27 11.59
CA ASN A 90 -0.68 6.26 11.06
C ASN A 90 -0.82 7.19 9.84
N GLY A 91 -0.17 8.37 9.88
CA GLY A 91 -0.14 9.30 8.74
C GLY A 91 0.52 8.65 7.51
N ALA A 92 1.70 8.06 7.69
CA ALA A 92 2.42 7.37 6.63
C ALA A 92 1.61 6.19 6.03
N TYR A 93 0.93 5.41 6.88
CA TYR A 93 0.06 4.33 6.41
C TYR A 93 -1.10 4.85 5.57
N ASN A 94 -1.78 5.92 6.02
CA ASN A 94 -2.90 6.50 5.31
C ASN A 94 -2.48 7.06 3.94
N ASP A 95 -1.36 7.77 3.89
CA ASP A 95 -0.81 8.31 2.64
C ASP A 95 -0.46 7.18 1.66
N MET A 96 0.15 6.10 2.16
CA MET A 96 0.45 4.91 1.35
C MET A 96 -0.83 4.27 0.81
N MET A 97 -1.85 4.08 1.64
CA MET A 97 -3.13 3.50 1.21
C MET A 97 -3.84 4.38 0.18
N ALA A 98 -3.73 5.71 0.28
CA ALA A 98 -4.32 6.63 -0.69
C ALA A 98 -3.69 6.53 -2.09
N ILE A 99 -2.40 6.21 -2.19
CA ILE A 99 -1.70 6.08 -3.49
C ILE A 99 -1.82 4.68 -4.10
N MET A 100 -2.06 3.64 -3.29
CA MET A 100 -2.12 2.24 -3.71
C MET A 100 -3.05 2.01 -4.91
N PRO A 101 -4.30 2.53 -4.96
CA PRO A 101 -5.17 2.36 -6.13
C PRO A 101 -4.54 2.84 -7.44
N SER A 102 -3.85 3.99 -7.42
CA SER A 102 -3.20 4.55 -8.61
C SER A 102 -2.03 3.70 -9.08
N VAL A 103 -1.26 3.13 -8.15
CA VAL A 103 -0.13 2.23 -8.46
C VAL A 103 -0.63 0.91 -9.03
N TYR A 104 -1.60 0.27 -8.35
CA TYR A 104 -2.13 -1.03 -8.76
C TYR A 104 -2.83 -0.98 -10.11
N LYS A 105 -3.57 0.10 -10.42
CA LYS A 105 -4.25 0.27 -11.71
C LYS A 105 -3.32 0.24 -12.92
N LYS A 106 -2.01 0.49 -12.73
CA LYS A 106 -1.02 0.40 -13.82
C LYS A 106 -0.74 -1.04 -14.26
N TYR A 107 -0.99 -2.01 -13.39
CA TYR A 107 -0.54 -3.40 -13.58
C TYR A 107 -1.67 -4.42 -13.48
N LEU A 108 -2.71 -4.11 -12.71
CA LEU A 108 -3.80 -5.03 -12.41
C LEU A 108 -5.14 -4.36 -12.70
N SER A 109 -5.95 -5.01 -13.53
CA SER A 109 -7.34 -4.66 -13.77
C SER A 109 -8.22 -5.04 -12.56
N LEU A 110 -9.48 -4.59 -12.59
CA LEU A 110 -10.48 -5.03 -11.60
C LEU A 110 -10.64 -6.55 -11.60
N SER A 111 -10.66 -7.18 -12.78
CA SER A 111 -10.79 -8.64 -12.91
C SER A 111 -9.61 -9.37 -12.29
N ASP A 112 -8.38 -8.88 -12.54
CA ASP A 112 -7.17 -9.48 -11.98
C ASP A 112 -7.21 -9.46 -10.45
N LEU A 113 -7.60 -8.32 -9.85
CA LEU A 113 -7.74 -8.20 -8.39
C LEU A 113 -8.77 -9.19 -7.84
N GLN A 114 -9.91 -9.36 -8.52
CA GLN A 114 -10.96 -10.30 -8.12
C GLN A 114 -10.49 -11.76 -8.23
N GLU A 115 -9.79 -12.13 -9.30
CA GLU A 115 -9.27 -13.48 -9.50
C GLU A 115 -8.15 -13.82 -8.51
N LEU A 116 -7.21 -12.90 -8.31
CA LEU A 116 -6.15 -13.04 -7.29
C LEU A 116 -6.75 -13.17 -5.90
N THR A 117 -7.79 -12.38 -5.58
CA THR A 117 -8.51 -12.51 -4.31
C THR A 117 -9.11 -13.91 -4.15
N LYS A 118 -9.79 -14.44 -5.19
CA LYS A 118 -10.32 -15.82 -5.16
C LYS A 118 -9.21 -16.84 -4.92
N PHE A 119 -8.07 -16.70 -5.59
CA PHE A 119 -6.91 -17.56 -5.36
C PHE A 119 -6.44 -17.52 -3.91
N TYR A 120 -6.22 -16.32 -3.35
CA TYR A 120 -5.79 -16.15 -1.95
C TYR A 120 -6.84 -16.61 -0.92
N GLN A 121 -8.11 -16.75 -1.31
CA GLN A 121 -9.14 -17.37 -0.45
C GLN A 121 -9.04 -18.90 -0.38
N THR A 122 -8.39 -19.56 -1.34
CA THR A 122 -8.18 -21.01 -1.31
C THR A 122 -7.24 -21.43 -0.17
N PRO A 123 -7.29 -22.71 0.29
CA PRO A 123 -6.35 -23.20 1.31
C PRO A 123 -4.87 -23.01 0.90
N LEU A 124 -4.54 -23.26 -0.36
CA LEU A 124 -3.19 -23.08 -0.88
C LEU A 124 -2.80 -21.59 -0.94
N GLY A 125 -3.70 -20.72 -1.41
CA GLY A 125 -3.46 -19.28 -1.45
C GLY A 125 -3.21 -18.68 -0.06
N LYS A 126 -4.02 -19.07 0.93
CA LYS A 126 -3.81 -18.68 2.34
C LYS A 126 -2.47 -19.19 2.87
N LYS A 127 -2.11 -20.44 2.56
CA LYS A 127 -0.81 -21.02 2.93
C LYS A 127 0.33 -20.23 2.30
N LEU A 128 0.22 -19.87 1.01
CA LEU A 128 1.22 -19.08 0.30
C LEU A 128 1.39 -17.69 0.93
N ALA A 129 0.30 -16.96 1.19
CA ALA A 129 0.35 -15.64 1.82
C ALA A 129 1.06 -15.69 3.18
N LYS A 130 0.66 -16.65 4.03
CA LYS A 130 1.28 -16.83 5.35
C LYS A 130 2.75 -17.24 5.24
N MET A 131 3.05 -18.20 4.35
CA MET A 131 4.40 -18.69 4.14
C MET A 131 5.32 -17.58 3.65
N GLN A 132 4.93 -16.79 2.65
CA GLN A 132 5.74 -15.68 2.14
C GLN A 132 6.06 -14.69 3.26
N PHE A 133 5.07 -14.35 4.08
CA PHE A 133 5.26 -13.44 5.20
C PHE A 133 6.21 -13.99 6.28
N SER A 134 5.93 -15.19 6.79
CA SER A 134 6.75 -15.82 7.84
C SER A 134 8.15 -16.16 7.33
N MET A 135 8.28 -16.77 6.14
CA MET A 135 9.57 -17.15 5.57
C MET A 135 10.48 -15.93 5.38
N VAL A 136 9.95 -14.80 4.86
CA VAL A 136 10.78 -13.60 4.69
C VAL A 136 11.17 -12.99 6.03
N ASN A 137 10.23 -12.81 6.95
CA ASN A 137 10.47 -12.07 8.19
C ASN A 137 11.14 -12.90 9.29
N GLU A 138 10.73 -14.15 9.47
CA GLU A 138 11.18 -15.02 10.56
C GLU A 138 12.43 -15.81 10.18
N ASP A 139 12.61 -16.16 8.89
CA ASP A 139 13.73 -17.00 8.45
C ASP A 139 14.76 -16.23 7.63
N LEU A 140 14.38 -15.70 6.46
CA LEU A 140 15.33 -15.14 5.49
C LEU A 140 15.96 -13.83 5.96
N THR A 141 15.20 -12.96 6.63
CA THR A 141 15.73 -11.67 7.12
C THR A 141 16.82 -11.87 8.18
N PRO A 142 16.63 -12.68 9.24
CA PRO A 142 17.70 -13.01 10.18
C PRO A 142 18.91 -13.67 9.52
N ILE A 143 18.70 -14.60 8.58
CA ILE A 143 19.79 -15.24 7.83
C ILE A 143 20.58 -14.19 7.04
N MET A 144 19.89 -13.29 6.33
CA MET A 144 20.54 -12.21 5.57
C MET A 144 21.37 -11.30 6.49
N ILE A 145 20.84 -10.93 7.67
CA ILE A 145 21.59 -10.13 8.66
C ILE A 145 22.85 -10.87 9.11
N GLN A 146 22.77 -12.18 9.39
CA GLN A 146 23.93 -12.98 9.77
C GLN A 146 24.98 -13.04 8.65
N ILE A 147 24.54 -13.21 7.40
CA ILE A 147 25.43 -13.19 6.23
C ILE A 147 26.13 -11.83 6.13
N LEU A 148 25.39 -10.72 6.21
CA LEU A 148 25.96 -9.38 6.17
C LEU A 148 26.96 -9.14 7.30
N GLN A 149 26.64 -9.55 8.52
CA GLN A 149 27.54 -9.45 9.68
C GLN A 149 28.82 -10.26 9.48
N LYS A 150 28.72 -11.47 8.91
CA LYS A 150 29.88 -12.30 8.57
C LYS A 150 30.82 -11.62 7.57
N HIS A 151 30.27 -10.86 6.63
CA HIS A 151 31.04 -10.17 5.58
C HIS A 151 31.48 -8.75 5.96
N LEU A 152 30.93 -8.16 7.02
CA LEU A 152 31.23 -6.79 7.44
C LEU A 152 32.72 -6.54 7.74
N PRO A 153 33.48 -7.44 8.42
CA PRO A 153 34.90 -7.21 8.68
C PRO A 153 35.73 -7.08 7.40
N VAL A 154 35.42 -7.86 6.37
CA VAL A 154 36.11 -7.81 5.06
C VAL A 154 35.89 -6.45 4.39
N PHE A 155 34.67 -5.91 4.47
CA PHE A 155 34.38 -4.57 3.99
C PHE A 155 35.15 -3.50 4.80
N GLN A 156 35.18 -3.63 6.13
CA GLN A 156 35.89 -2.69 7.00
C GLN A 156 37.41 -2.66 6.73
N GLU A 157 38.03 -3.82 6.54
CA GLU A 157 39.45 -3.93 6.20
C GLU A 157 39.75 -3.20 4.88
N LYS A 158 38.96 -3.48 3.83
CA LYS A 158 39.10 -2.81 2.53
C LYS A 158 38.88 -1.30 2.64
N PHE A 159 37.89 -0.87 3.42
CA PHE A 159 37.59 0.54 3.63
C PHE A 159 38.77 1.27 4.32
N GLN A 160 39.36 0.68 5.35
CA GLN A 160 40.53 1.26 6.04
C GLN A 160 41.77 1.33 5.12
N ALA A 161 42.00 0.28 4.32
CA ALA A 161 43.11 0.28 3.36
C ALA A 161 42.98 1.37 2.29
N ILE A 162 41.76 1.79 1.94
CA ILE A 162 41.51 2.91 1.02
C ILE A 162 41.81 4.25 1.70
N LEU A 163 41.46 4.42 2.98
CA LEU A 163 41.69 5.68 3.70
C LEU A 163 43.16 5.97 4.00
N GLN A 164 44.02 4.94 3.96
CA GLN A 164 45.45 5.05 4.25
C GLN A 164 46.32 5.26 2.98
N GLN A 165 45.70 5.29 1.80
CA GLN A 165 46.34 5.64 0.52
C GLN A 165 46.24 7.13 0.26
#